data_AF-A0A9C7QG39-F1
#
_entry.id   AF-A0A9C7QG39-F1
#
_cell.length_a   1.000
_cell.length_b   1.000
_cell.length_c   1.000
_cell.angle_alpha   90.00
_cell.angle_beta   90.00
_cell.angle_gamma   90.00
#
_symmetry.space_group_name_H-M   'P 1'
#
loop_
_entity.id
_entity.type
_entity.pdbx_description
1 polymer ?
#
loop_
_entity_poly.entity_id
_entity_poly.type
_entity_poly.pdbx_seq_one_letter_code
_entity_poly.pdbx_strand_id
1 'polypeptide(L)' 'MTEFRYDTQLLIEGEGLDEDAINEYIRANFKGDCLLAVGDDELIKLHYHTNEPWKVLEYC' A
#
# COMPACT_ATOMS: atom_id res chain seq x y z
N MET A 1 18.95 12.89 -1.41
CA MET A 1 17.63 13.00 -0.73
C MET A 1 16.70 12.03 -1.43
N THR A 2 15.94 11.22 -0.70
CA THR A 2 14.93 10.34 -1.29
C THR A 2 13.81 11.18 -1.91
N GLU A 3 13.28 10.75 -3.06
CA GLU A 3 12.19 11.45 -3.77
C GLU A 3 10.89 11.44 -2.94
N PHE A 4 10.63 10.33 -2.25
CA PHE A 4 9.50 10.15 -1.35
C PHE A 4 9.96 10.22 0.12
N ARG A 5 9.27 11.03 0.91
CA ARG A 5 9.71 11.41 2.27
C ARG A 5 9.02 10.65 3.39
N TYR A 6 7.85 10.07 3.13
CA TYR A 6 7.09 9.35 4.15
C TYR A 6 7.03 7.88 3.83
N ASP A 7 7.35 7.07 4.83
CA ASP A 7 7.04 5.65 4.84
C ASP A 7 5.65 5.45 5.43
N THR A 8 4.76 4.83 4.66
CA THR A 8 3.38 4.53 5.05
C THR A 8 3.26 3.01 5.20
N GLN A 9 3.01 2.55 6.42
CA GLN A 9 2.82 1.14 6.72
C GLN A 9 1.46 0.89 7.35
N LEU A 10 0.71 -0.08 6.82
CA LEU A 10 -0.66 -0.40 7.23
C LEU A 10 -0.85 -1.92 7.33
N LEU A 11 -1.84 -2.31 8.13
CA LEU A 11 -2.43 -3.65 8.12
C LEU A 11 -3.86 -3.51 7.60
N ILE A 12 -4.20 -4.28 6.57
CA ILE A 12 -5.52 -4.32 5.95
C ILE A 12 -6.12 -5.68 6.31
N GLU A 13 -7.15 -5.67 7.16
CA GLU A 13 -7.91 -6.86 7.56
C GLU A 13 -9.18 -6.96 6.70
N GLY A 14 -9.55 -8.16 6.28
CA GLY A 14 -10.72 -8.38 5.43
C GLY A 14 -10.99 -9.86 5.17
N GLU A 15 -11.82 -10.14 4.17
CA GLU A 15 -12.08 -11.50 3.68
C GLU A 15 -11.89 -11.54 2.16
N GLY A 16 -11.18 -12.55 1.66
CA GLY A 16 -10.94 -12.71 0.22
C GLY A 16 -10.03 -11.64 -0.38
N LEU A 17 -9.06 -11.15 0.40
CA LEU A 17 -8.08 -10.17 -0.07
C LEU A 17 -7.17 -10.76 -1.15
N ASP A 18 -6.79 -9.94 -2.12
CA ASP A 18 -5.90 -10.30 -3.23
C ASP A 18 -4.70 -9.34 -3.25
N GLU A 19 -3.52 -9.86 -2.93
CA GLU A 19 -2.28 -9.07 -2.88
C GLU A 19 -1.88 -8.48 -4.24
N ASP A 20 -2.15 -9.18 -5.34
CA ASP A 20 -1.84 -8.72 -6.69
C ASP A 20 -2.76 -7.56 -7.07
N ALA A 21 -4.05 -7.68 -6.78
CA ALA A 21 -5.03 -6.61 -7.03
C ALA A 21 -4.69 -5.33 -6.25
N ILE A 22 -4.31 -5.45 -4.98
CA ILE A 22 -3.88 -4.31 -4.17
C ILE A 22 -2.59 -3.71 -4.74
N ASN A 23 -1.60 -4.54 -5.11
CA ASN A 23 -0.36 -4.08 -5.72
C ASN A 23 -0.61 -3.26 -7.00
N GLU A 24 -1.44 -3.78 -7.89
CA GLU A 24 -1.79 -3.12 -9.16
C GLU A 24 -2.49 -1.79 -8.92
N TYR A 25 -3.49 -1.75 -8.03
CA TYR A 25 -4.23 -0.53 -7.73
C TYR A 25 -3.33 0.57 -7.17
N ILE A 26 -2.50 0.26 -6.17
CA ILE A 26 -1.61 1.24 -5.55
C ILE A 26 -0.62 1.81 -6.57
N ARG A 27 -0.03 0.95 -7.43
CA ARG A 27 0.91 1.38 -8.48
C ARG A 27 0.26 2.23 -9.56
N ALA A 28 -0.99 1.94 -9.90
CA ALA A 28 -1.72 2.67 -10.93
C ALA A 28 -2.23 4.04 -10.44
N ASN A 29 -2.57 4.16 -9.16
CA ASN A 29 -3.28 5.33 -8.63
C ASN A 29 -2.42 6.26 -7.79
N PHE A 30 -1.36 5.77 -7.14
CA PHE A 30 -0.55 6.55 -6.21
C PHE A 30 0.89 6.69 -6.69
N LYS A 31 1.49 7.85 -6.39
CA LYS A 31 2.90 8.13 -6.69
C LYS A 31 3.75 7.74 -5.49
N GLY A 32 4.81 6.99 -5.74
CA GLY A 32 5.67 6.45 -4.70
C GLY A 32 6.58 5.35 -5.19
N ASP A 33 7.38 4.82 -4.28
CA ASP A 33 8.29 3.71 -4.52
C ASP A 33 8.24 2.66 -3.39
N CYS A 34 9.00 1.59 -3.55
CA CYS A 34 9.16 0.54 -2.54
C CYS A 34 7.85 -0.12 -2.08
N LEU A 35 6.87 -0.30 -2.97
CA LEU A 35 5.63 -1.00 -2.62
C LEU A 35 5.88 -2.46 -2.25
N LEU A 36 5.39 -2.85 -1.07
CA LEU A 36 5.21 -4.22 -0.63
C LEU A 36 3.76 -4.36 -0.13
N ALA A 37 2.96 -5.19 -0.79
CA ALA A 37 1.70 -5.71 -0.22
C ALA A 37 1.85 -7.22 -0.13
N VAL A 38 1.89 -7.76 1.09
CA VAL A 38 2.16 -9.18 1.37
C VAL A 38 1.26 -9.65 2.50
N GLY A 39 0.76 -10.88 2.40
CA GLY A 39 -0.11 -11.46 3.42
C GLY A 39 -0.87 -12.66 2.91
N ASP A 40 -2.06 -12.85 3.46
CA ASP A 40 -3.03 -13.84 3.00
C ASP A 40 -4.38 -13.16 2.70
N ASP A 41 -5.41 -13.97 2.46
CA ASP A 41 -6.75 -13.51 2.11
C ASP A 41 -7.52 -12.90 3.29
N GLU A 42 -6.99 -12.95 4.51
CA GLU A 42 -7.59 -12.39 5.72
C GLU A 42 -6.84 -11.14 6.21
N LEU A 43 -5.52 -11.07 6.02
CA LEU A 43 -4.69 -9.97 6.50
C LEU A 43 -3.51 -9.67 5.56
N ILE A 44 -3.44 -8.44 5.07
CA ILE A 44 -2.34 -7.95 4.24
C ILE A 44 -1.58 -6.82 4.93
N LYS A 45 -0.25 -6.91 4.93
CA LYS A 45 0.65 -5.82 5.30
C LYS A 45 1.02 -5.02 4.07
N LEU A 46 0.81 -3.71 4.14
CA LEU A 46 1.23 -2.74 3.13
C LEU A 46 2.42 -1.92 3.65
N HIS A 47 3.46 -1.75 2.84
CA HIS A 47 4.54 -0.78 3.03
C HIS A 47 4.74 -0.01 1.73
N TYR A 48 4.73 1.32 1.81
CA TYR A 48 4.89 2.16 0.63
C TYR A 48 5.48 3.51 0.98
N HIS A 49 6.45 3.98 0.18
CA HIS A 49 6.95 5.33 0.32
C HIS A 49 6.19 6.28 -0.59
N THR A 50 5.63 7.35 -0.04
CA THR A 50 4.93 8.38 -0.81
C THR A 50 5.07 9.75 -0.16
N ASN A 51 4.78 10.81 -0.91
CA ASN A 51 4.61 12.15 -0.36
C ASN A 51 3.15 12.46 0.00
N GLU A 52 2.22 11.54 -0.31
CA GLU A 52 0.77 11.68 -0.10
C GLU A 52 0.20 10.52 0.76
N PRO A 53 0.68 10.30 2.00
CA PRO A 53 0.28 9.16 2.82
C PRO A 53 -1.23 9.08 3.08
N TRP A 54 -1.93 10.23 3.09
CA TRP A 54 -3.38 10.28 3.27
C TRP A 54 -4.16 9.56 2.16
N LYS A 55 -3.64 9.49 0.93
CA LYS A 55 -4.30 8.75 -0.17
C LYS A 55 -4.25 7.24 0.04
N VAL A 56 -3.14 6.75 0.59
CA VAL A 56 -2.97 5.34 0.92
C VAL A 56 -3.86 4.98 2.11
N LEU A 57 -3.99 5.87 3.10
CA LEU A 57 -4.93 5.71 4.22
C LEU A 57 -6.40 5.74 3.79
N GLU A 58 -6.77 6.57 2.82
CA GLU A 58 -8.14 6.66 2.29
C GLU A 58 -8.56 5.44 1.47
N TYR A 59 -7.59 4.72 0.89
CA TYR A 59 -7.83 3.47 0.17
C TYR A 59 -8.25 2.31 1.09
N CYS A 60 -7.67 2.26 2.30
CA CYS A 60 -7.91 1.23 3.29
C CYS A 60 -9.24 1.45 4.03
#